data_AF-A0A1A9RMK4-F1
#
_entry.id   AF-A0A1A9RMK4-F1
#
_cell.length_a   1.000
_cell.length_b   1.000
_cell.length_c   1.000
_cell.angle_alpha   90.00
_cell.angle_beta   90.00
_cell.angle_gamma   90.00
#
_symmetry.space_group_name_H-M   'P 1'
#
loop_
_entity.id
_entity.type
_entity.pdbx_description
1 polymer ?
#
loop_
_entity_poly.entity_id
_entity_poly.type
_entity_poly.pdbx_seq_one_letter_code
_entity_poly.pdbx_strand_id
1 'polypeptide(L)'
;MTNKTFTLPLLLATLAVFACVHTQPNTGHSSLADECEQLAKDINTLANGSLCYRESSEASRYFNDLSRILQFNHPKTNQCRQQARRSPNPNRTVRPHNNDLGKLCADTRDERNRLRRQVEAFVDSKMAEYAAAEAPKRGISAAELLRQTRAEEAARRARVDAAIRRIEGR
;
A
#
# COMPACT_ATOMS: atom_id res chain seq x y z
N MET A 1 -24.24 -25.41 -7.33
CA MET A 1 -23.08 -24.85 -6.59
C MET A 1 -22.72 -23.51 -7.21
N THR A 2 -23.04 -22.41 -6.56
CA THR A 2 -22.77 -21.05 -7.04
C THR A 2 -21.47 -20.53 -6.42
N ASN A 3 -20.40 -20.46 -7.21
CA ASN A 3 -19.16 -19.78 -6.82
C ASN A 3 -19.44 -18.28 -6.69
N LYS A 4 -19.62 -17.79 -5.47
CA LYS A 4 -19.63 -16.35 -5.17
C LYS A 4 -18.19 -15.87 -5.06
N THR A 5 -17.70 -15.24 -6.12
CA THR A 5 -16.44 -14.52 -6.14
C THR A 5 -16.57 -13.30 -5.22
N PHE A 6 -15.96 -13.37 -4.03
CA PHE A 6 -15.87 -12.24 -3.10
C PHE A 6 -14.86 -11.22 -3.65
N THR A 7 -15.37 -10.20 -4.34
CA THR A 7 -14.59 -9.00 -4.64
C THR A 7 -14.57 -8.12 -3.40
N LEU A 8 -13.43 -8.10 -2.70
CA LEU A 8 -13.17 -7.23 -1.56
C LEU A 8 -13.31 -5.76 -2.01
N PRO A 9 -14.29 -4.98 -1.52
CA PRO A 9 -14.37 -3.58 -1.86
C PRO A 9 -13.22 -2.84 -1.18
N LEU A 10 -12.48 -2.05 -1.95
CA LEU A 10 -11.42 -1.15 -1.48
C LEU A 10 -12.02 -0.21 -0.42
N LEU A 11 -11.58 -0.35 0.83
CA LEU A 11 -12.12 0.39 1.97
C LEU A 11 -11.54 1.80 2.06
N LEU A 12 -12.34 2.78 1.64
CA LEU A 12 -12.24 4.17 2.08
C LEU A 12 -13.26 4.39 3.20
N ALA A 13 -12.92 3.96 4.41
CA ALA A 13 -13.65 4.34 5.62
C ALA A 13 -12.74 5.25 6.44
N THR A 14 -12.99 6.55 6.37
CA THR A 14 -12.34 7.56 7.21
C THR A 14 -12.90 7.49 8.62
N LEU A 15 -12.15 6.91 9.56
CA LEU A 15 -12.33 7.14 10.99
C LEU A 15 -10.97 7.52 11.58
N ALA A 16 -10.92 8.72 12.17
CA ALA A 16 -9.75 9.28 12.81
C ALA A 16 -9.52 8.57 14.15
N VAL A 17 -8.60 7.60 14.17
CA VAL A 17 -7.98 7.12 15.40
C VAL A 17 -6.48 7.04 15.17
N PHE A 18 -5.73 7.89 15.89
CA PHE A 18 -4.28 7.88 15.93
C PHE A 18 -3.80 6.52 16.45
N ALA A 19 -3.44 5.64 15.53
CA ALA A 19 -2.59 4.49 15.85
C ALA A 19 -1.17 4.88 15.43
N CYS A 20 -0.29 5.06 16.41
CA CYS A 20 1.13 5.25 16.18
C CYS A 20 1.66 4.04 15.40
N VAL A 21 1.81 4.22 14.09
CA VAL A 21 2.77 3.45 13.31
C VAL A 21 4.10 3.68 14.01
N HIS A 22 4.76 2.60 14.43
CA HIS A 22 6.10 2.71 15.02
C HIS A 22 7.04 3.28 13.96
N THR A 23 7.19 4.59 13.97
CA THR A 23 8.23 5.30 13.24
C THR A 23 9.55 4.86 13.85
N GLN A 24 10.38 4.17 13.07
CA GLN A 24 11.81 4.15 13.32
C GLN A 24 12.27 5.59 13.54
N PRO A 25 13.02 5.88 14.62
CA PRO A 25 13.45 7.24 14.90
C PRO A 25 14.54 7.59 13.89
N ASN A 26 14.17 8.25 12.80
CA ASN A 26 15.13 9.12 12.13
C ASN A 26 15.27 10.36 13.01
N THR A 27 16.35 10.37 13.80
CA THR A 27 16.83 11.52 14.56
C THR A 27 17.29 12.61 13.61
N GLY A 28 16.34 13.38 13.11
CA GLY A 28 16.55 14.63 12.40
C GLY A 28 15.22 15.35 12.34
N HIS A 29 15.19 16.62 12.72
CA HIS A 29 14.02 17.48 12.50
C HIS A 29 13.86 17.70 10.98
N SER A 30 13.41 16.69 10.25
CA SER A 30 13.08 16.81 8.83
C SER A 30 11.92 17.78 8.69
N SER A 31 12.03 18.71 7.75
CA SER A 31 10.93 19.64 7.51
C SER A 31 9.69 18.87 7.03
N LEU A 32 8.49 19.45 7.21
CA LEU A 32 7.27 18.88 6.63
C LEU A 32 7.43 18.67 5.10
N ALA A 33 8.22 19.52 4.44
CA ALA A 33 8.49 19.38 3.02
C ALA A 33 9.27 18.12 2.67
N ASP A 34 10.30 17.80 3.44
CA ASP A 34 11.11 16.60 3.22
C ASP A 34 10.28 15.34 3.48
N GLU A 35 9.44 15.34 4.54
CA GLU A 35 8.51 14.25 4.83
C GLU A 35 7.51 14.03 3.69
N CYS A 36 6.98 15.12 3.12
CA CYS A 36 6.02 15.05 2.03
C CYS A 36 6.63 14.66 0.70
N GLU A 37 7.87 15.08 0.43
CA GLU A 37 8.64 14.61 -0.71
C GLU A 37 8.93 13.11 -0.57
N GLN A 38 9.34 12.65 0.61
CA GLN A 38 9.58 11.23 0.87
C GLN A 38 8.30 10.40 0.72
N LEU A 39 7.17 10.85 1.28
CA LEU A 39 5.88 10.17 1.11
C LEU A 39 5.49 10.06 -0.37
N ALA A 40 5.71 11.13 -1.16
CA ALA A 40 5.45 11.08 -2.60
C ALA A 40 6.36 10.07 -3.32
N LYS A 41 7.64 10.01 -2.96
CA LYS A 41 8.59 9.01 -3.47
C LYS A 41 8.17 7.59 -3.13
N ASP A 42 7.74 7.34 -1.89
CA ASP A 42 7.32 6.01 -1.43
C ASP A 42 6.05 5.55 -2.15
N ILE A 43 5.06 6.44 -2.29
CA ILE A 43 3.84 6.17 -3.08
C ILE A 43 4.19 5.83 -4.53
N ASN A 44 5.07 6.62 -5.15
CA ASN A 44 5.50 6.39 -6.53
C ASN A 44 6.29 5.08 -6.67
N THR A 45 7.13 4.72 -5.68
CA THR A 45 7.88 3.47 -5.68
C THR A 45 6.96 2.26 -5.65
N LEU A 46 5.94 2.28 -4.79
CA LEU A 46 4.91 1.24 -4.78
C LEU A 46 4.07 1.25 -6.07
N ALA A 47 3.66 2.42 -6.56
CA ALA A 47 2.88 2.53 -7.80
C ALA A 47 3.65 2.01 -9.01
N ASN A 48 4.96 2.29 -9.10
CA ASN A 48 5.84 1.75 -10.14
C ASN A 48 5.96 0.22 -10.06
N GLY A 49 5.77 -0.38 -8.88
CA GLY A 49 5.62 -1.83 -8.74
C GLY A 49 4.53 -2.42 -9.63
N SER A 50 3.44 -1.68 -9.88
CA SER A 50 2.38 -2.12 -10.80
C SER A 50 2.87 -2.24 -12.25
N LEU A 51 3.85 -1.42 -12.65
CA LEU A 51 4.50 -1.49 -13.95
C LEU A 51 5.55 -2.61 -13.99
N CYS A 52 6.34 -2.75 -12.94
CA CYS A 52 7.38 -3.77 -12.82
C CYS A 52 6.84 -5.20 -12.86
N TYR A 53 5.62 -5.40 -12.38
CA TYR A 53 4.98 -6.71 -12.38
C TYR A 53 3.75 -6.77 -13.30
N ARG A 54 3.70 -5.93 -14.35
CA ARG A 54 2.56 -5.85 -15.29
C ARG A 54 2.18 -7.16 -15.96
N GLU A 55 3.13 -8.10 -16.06
CA GLU A 55 2.93 -9.45 -16.61
C GLU A 55 2.14 -10.38 -15.66
N SER A 56 1.94 -9.96 -14.41
CA SER A 56 1.05 -10.60 -13.44
C SER A 56 -0.02 -9.62 -13.00
N SER A 57 -1.25 -9.80 -13.46
CA SER A 57 -2.38 -8.94 -13.07
C SER A 57 -2.61 -8.92 -11.55
N GLU A 58 -2.35 -10.04 -10.87
CA GLU A 58 -2.44 -10.15 -9.42
C GLU A 58 -1.38 -9.28 -8.73
N ALA A 59 -0.10 -9.42 -9.10
CA ALA A 59 0.98 -8.64 -8.48
C ALA A 59 0.91 -7.16 -8.86
N SER A 60 0.56 -6.85 -10.10
CA SER A 60 0.39 -5.46 -10.57
C SER A 60 -0.70 -4.75 -9.75
N ARG A 61 -1.87 -5.39 -9.59
CA ARG A 61 -2.96 -4.85 -8.76
C ARG A 61 -2.55 -4.74 -7.30
N TYR A 62 -1.83 -5.72 -6.76
CA TYR A 62 -1.34 -5.69 -5.39
C TYR A 62 -0.52 -4.43 -5.09
N PHE A 63 0.47 -4.13 -5.92
CA PHE A 63 1.31 -2.94 -5.74
C PHE A 63 0.54 -1.62 -5.91
N ASN A 64 -0.44 -1.58 -6.81
CA ASN A 64 -1.34 -0.43 -6.92
C ASN A 64 -2.23 -0.26 -5.67
N ASP A 65 -2.67 -1.35 -5.04
CA ASP A 65 -3.45 -1.26 -3.81
C ASP A 65 -2.57 -0.77 -2.64
N LEU A 66 -1.33 -1.26 -2.52
CA LEU A 66 -0.39 -0.80 -1.50
C LEU A 66 -0.08 0.70 -1.65
N SER A 67 0.11 1.19 -2.87
CA SER A 67 0.37 2.61 -3.10
C SER A 67 -0.82 3.48 -2.68
N ARG A 68 -2.05 3.01 -2.93
CA ARG A 68 -3.28 3.68 -2.47
C ARG A 68 -3.42 3.62 -0.95
N ILE A 69 -3.14 2.48 -0.33
CA ILE A 69 -3.18 2.36 1.13
C ILE A 69 -2.25 3.39 1.76
N LEU A 70 -1.02 3.50 1.26
CA LEU A 70 -0.07 4.50 1.74
C LEU A 70 -0.57 5.94 1.47
N GLN A 71 -1.08 6.20 0.26
CA GLN A 71 -1.60 7.53 -0.11
C GLN A 71 -2.72 8.00 0.82
N PHE A 72 -3.64 7.13 1.23
CA PHE A 72 -4.81 7.51 2.01
C PHE A 72 -4.64 7.37 3.53
N ASN A 73 -3.79 6.46 4.00
CA ASN A 73 -3.69 6.12 5.41
C ASN A 73 -2.40 6.60 6.09
N HIS A 74 -1.46 7.22 5.35
CA HIS A 74 -0.27 7.77 5.98
C HIS A 74 -0.64 8.93 6.93
N PRO A 75 -0.08 8.99 8.16
CA PRO A 75 -0.42 10.03 9.14
C PRO A 75 -0.24 11.47 8.63
N LYS A 76 0.71 11.66 7.71
CA LYS A 76 1.04 12.97 7.12
C LYS A 76 0.26 13.31 5.85
N THR A 77 -0.59 12.42 5.32
CA THR A 77 -1.30 12.63 4.04
C THR A 77 -2.03 13.96 3.98
N ASN A 78 -2.76 14.34 5.04
CA ASN A 78 -3.50 15.59 5.06
C ASN A 78 -2.59 16.82 5.10
N GLN A 79 -1.51 16.76 5.87
CA GLN A 79 -0.52 17.85 5.95
C GLN A 79 0.19 18.02 4.60
N CYS A 80 0.58 16.91 3.96
CA CYS A 80 1.20 16.93 2.64
C CYS A 80 0.27 17.43 1.54
N ARG A 81 -1.02 17.09 1.59
CA ARG A 81 -2.01 17.63 0.66
C ARG A 81 -2.17 19.15 0.82
N GLN A 82 -2.17 19.65 2.06
CA GLN A 82 -2.25 21.09 2.33
C GLN A 82 -0.97 21.81 1.88
N GLN A 83 0.21 21.22 2.11
CA GLN A 83 1.46 21.78 1.64
C GLN A 83 1.52 21.83 0.10
N ALA A 84 1.12 20.76 -0.59
CA ALA A 84 1.11 20.74 -2.05
C ALA A 84 0.25 21.88 -2.65
N ARG A 85 -0.89 22.19 -2.02
CA ARG A 85 -1.76 23.33 -2.42
C ARG A 85 -1.11 24.70 -2.23
N ARG A 86 -0.13 24.80 -1.32
CA ARG A 86 0.63 26.03 -1.02
C ARG A 86 1.93 26.11 -1.82
N SER A 87 2.32 25.03 -2.51
CA SER A 87 3.55 24.99 -3.31
C SER A 87 3.35 25.77 -4.61
N PRO A 88 4.27 26.67 -4.99
CA PRO A 88 4.20 27.40 -6.26
C PRO A 88 4.43 26.50 -7.48
N ASN A 89 4.81 25.23 -7.29
CA ASN A 89 5.09 24.29 -8.39
C ASN A 89 4.30 22.97 -8.20
N PRO A 90 3.04 22.90 -8.67
CA PRO A 90 2.10 21.83 -8.30
C PRO A 90 2.35 20.48 -9.01
N ASN A 91 3.20 20.43 -10.03
CA ASN A 91 3.38 19.24 -10.87
C ASN A 91 4.84 18.85 -11.02
N ARG A 92 5.27 17.86 -10.24
CA ARG A 92 6.48 17.10 -10.57
C ARG A 92 6.28 15.61 -10.29
N THR A 93 5.37 14.98 -11.02
CA THR A 93 5.38 13.53 -11.20
C THR A 93 5.82 13.25 -12.64
N VAL A 94 7.13 13.15 -12.84
CA VAL A 94 7.68 12.64 -14.09
C VAL A 94 7.42 11.13 -14.10
N ARG A 95 6.53 10.66 -14.98
CA ARG A 95 6.38 9.22 -15.21
C ARG A 95 7.65 8.71 -15.91
N PRO A 96 8.25 7.60 -15.46
CA PRO A 96 9.39 6.99 -16.15
C PRO A 96 9.01 6.65 -17.61
N HIS A 97 9.91 6.87 -18.55
CA HIS A 97 9.72 6.38 -19.92
C HIS A 97 9.86 4.85 -19.97
N ASN A 98 9.25 4.20 -20.97
CA ASN A 98 9.25 2.74 -21.07
C ASN A 98 10.66 2.11 -21.13
N ASN A 99 11.64 2.82 -21.71
CA ASN A 99 13.03 2.37 -21.79
C ASN A 99 13.72 2.36 -20.42
N ASP A 100 13.24 3.18 -19.49
CA ASP A 100 13.77 3.28 -18.13
C ASP A 100 13.11 2.28 -17.18
N LEU A 101 12.07 1.54 -17.62
CA LEU A 101 11.32 0.64 -16.73
C LEU A 101 12.17 -0.52 -16.22
N GLY A 102 12.98 -1.16 -17.07
CA GLY A 102 13.85 -2.26 -16.63
C GLY A 102 14.84 -1.81 -15.55
N LYS A 103 15.50 -0.66 -15.79
CA LYS A 103 16.42 -0.03 -14.85
C LYS A 103 15.71 0.42 -13.56
N LEU A 104 14.57 1.10 -13.68
CA LEU A 104 13.73 1.49 -12.55
C LEU A 104 13.34 0.30 -11.67
N CYS A 105 12.90 -0.80 -12.28
CA CYS A 105 12.44 -1.97 -11.54
C CYS A 105 13.57 -2.69 -10.79
N ALA A 106 14.78 -2.69 -11.36
CA ALA A 106 15.99 -3.18 -10.72
C ALA A 106 16.45 -2.24 -9.60
N ASP A 107 16.64 -0.95 -9.90
CA ASP A 107 17.15 0.06 -8.97
C ASP A 107 16.26 0.23 -7.73
N THR A 108 14.94 0.08 -7.89
CA THR A 108 13.97 0.25 -6.80
C THR A 108 13.55 -1.05 -6.13
N ARG A 109 14.09 -2.22 -6.52
CA ARG A 109 13.59 -3.52 -6.04
C ARG A 109 13.58 -3.64 -4.53
N ASP A 110 14.72 -3.38 -3.91
CA ASP A 110 14.89 -3.61 -2.49
C ASP A 110 14.07 -2.61 -1.66
N GLU A 111 14.02 -1.36 -2.13
CA GLU A 111 13.20 -0.31 -1.54
C GLU A 111 11.70 -0.59 -1.69
N ARG A 112 11.25 -1.03 -2.87
CA ARG A 112 9.88 -1.47 -3.13
C ARG A 112 9.47 -2.63 -2.23
N ASN A 113 10.37 -3.60 -2.02
CA ASN A 113 10.13 -4.73 -1.12
C ASN A 113 10.10 -4.31 0.35
N ARG A 114 10.93 -3.34 0.76
CA ARG A 114 10.89 -2.72 2.09
C ARG A 114 9.55 -2.04 2.33
N LEU A 115 9.14 -1.16 1.42
CA LEU A 115 7.87 -0.44 1.50
C LEU A 115 6.66 -1.38 1.48
N ARG A 116 6.69 -2.42 0.64
CA ARG A 116 5.66 -3.47 0.63
C ARG A 116 5.46 -4.05 2.03
N ARG A 117 6.53 -4.52 2.68
CA ARG A 117 6.45 -5.11 4.02
C ARG A 117 5.94 -4.13 5.07
N GLN A 118 6.31 -2.85 4.96
CA GLN A 118 5.83 -1.81 5.88
C GLN A 118 4.31 -1.59 5.73
N VAL A 119 3.80 -1.51 4.50
CA VAL A 119 2.37 -1.36 4.26
C VAL A 119 1.60 -2.64 4.63
N GLU A 120 2.15 -3.82 4.37
CA GLU A 120 1.57 -5.10 4.82
C GLU A 120 1.42 -5.15 6.34
N ALA A 121 2.46 -4.78 7.10
CA ALA A 121 2.40 -4.71 8.56
C ALA A 121 1.36 -3.69 9.06
N PHE A 122 1.24 -2.54 8.38
CA PHE A 122 0.18 -1.58 8.67
C PHE A 122 -1.21 -2.18 8.46
N VAL A 123 -1.45 -2.85 7.32
CA VAL A 123 -2.72 -3.52 7.03
C VAL A 123 -3.03 -4.56 8.11
N ASP A 124 -2.06 -5.38 8.49
CA ASP A 124 -2.22 -6.42 9.51
C ASP A 124 -2.62 -5.82 10.86
N SER A 125 -2.02 -4.67 11.24
CA SER A 125 -2.37 -3.95 12.47
C SER A 125 -3.82 -3.43 12.49
N LYS A 126 -4.42 -3.18 11.31
CA LYS A 126 -5.76 -2.63 11.16
C LYS A 126 -6.86 -3.68 10.95
N MET A 127 -6.51 -4.94 10.71
CA MET A 127 -7.49 -5.99 10.43
C MET A 127 -8.48 -6.23 11.58
N ALA A 128 -8.04 -6.12 12.84
CA ALA A 128 -8.93 -6.34 13.98
C ALA A 128 -9.98 -5.22 14.12
N GLU A 129 -9.55 -3.97 13.96
CA GLU A 129 -10.42 -2.78 13.95
C GLU A 129 -11.44 -2.89 12.80
N TYR A 130 -10.96 -3.25 11.61
CA TYR A 130 -11.81 -3.50 10.45
C TYR A 130 -12.86 -4.58 10.73
N ALA A 131 -12.44 -5.73 11.27
CA ALA A 131 -13.34 -6.84 11.55
C ALA A 131 -14.41 -6.46 12.58
N ALA A 132 -14.05 -5.70 13.62
CA ALA A 132 -15.00 -5.20 14.61
C ALA A 132 -16.06 -4.27 14.00
N ALA A 133 -15.65 -3.40 13.05
CA ALA A 133 -16.54 -2.44 12.40
C ALA A 133 -17.47 -3.08 11.35
N GLU A 134 -16.99 -4.09 10.62
CA GLU A 134 -17.73 -4.70 9.50
C GLU A 134 -18.54 -5.93 9.87
N ALA A 135 -18.16 -6.67 10.91
CA ALA A 135 -18.83 -7.90 11.29
C ALA A 135 -20.34 -7.73 11.56
N PRO A 136 -20.83 -6.67 12.25
CA PRO A 136 -22.26 -6.46 12.46
C PRO A 136 -23.04 -6.29 11.14
N LYS A 137 -22.44 -5.62 10.15
CA LYS A 137 -23.06 -5.40 8.83
C LYS A 137 -23.20 -6.70 8.02
N ARG A 138 -22.42 -7.71 8.38
CA ARG A 138 -22.36 -9.01 7.70
C ARG A 138 -23.07 -10.12 8.46
N GLY A 139 -23.60 -9.84 9.66
CA GLY A 139 -24.27 -10.83 10.48
C GLY A 139 -23.37 -11.98 10.98
N ILE A 140 -22.06 -11.74 11.08
CA ILE A 140 -21.08 -12.71 11.59
C ILE A 140 -20.32 -12.14 12.79
N SER A 141 -19.57 -12.97 13.51
CA SER A 141 -18.75 -12.48 14.62
C SER A 141 -17.48 -11.76 14.13
N ALA A 142 -16.99 -10.79 14.90
CA ALA A 142 -15.73 -10.10 14.59
C ALA A 142 -14.53 -11.06 14.55
N ALA A 143 -14.50 -12.06 15.44
CA ALA A 143 -13.47 -13.09 15.45
C ALA A 143 -13.48 -13.93 14.17
N GLU A 144 -14.67 -14.31 13.69
CA GLU A 144 -14.82 -15.05 12.44
C GLU A 144 -14.39 -14.22 11.24
N LEU A 145 -14.84 -12.96 11.13
CA LEU A 145 -14.45 -12.07 10.04
C LEU A 145 -12.94 -11.80 10.04
N LEU A 146 -12.32 -11.63 11.21
CA LEU A 146 -10.88 -11.44 11.34
C LEU A 146 -10.11 -12.67 10.84
N ARG A 147 -10.55 -13.87 11.22
CA ARG A 147 -9.95 -15.13 10.76
C ARG A 147 -10.04 -15.27 9.25
N GLN A 148 -11.21 -15.01 8.66
CA GLN A 148 -11.42 -15.05 7.21
C GLN A 148 -10.52 -14.03 6.48
N THR A 149 -10.52 -12.78 6.94
CA THR A 149 -9.72 -11.69 6.35
C THR A 149 -8.22 -12.02 6.36
N ARG A 150 -7.69 -12.53 7.48
CA ARG A 150 -6.28 -12.95 7.57
C ARG A 150 -5.95 -14.08 6.61
N ALA A 151 -6.82 -15.08 6.49
CA ALA A 151 -6.62 -16.20 5.59
C ALA A 151 -6.62 -15.77 4.12
N GLU A 152 -7.55 -14.89 3.73
CA GLU A 152 -7.65 -14.35 2.37
C GLU A 152 -6.43 -13.51 1.99
N GLU A 153 -6.00 -12.61 2.88
CA GLU A 153 -4.82 -11.77 2.62
C GLU A 153 -3.53 -12.60 2.61
N ALA A 154 -3.39 -13.61 3.48
CA ALA A 154 -2.26 -14.54 3.42
C ALA A 154 -2.20 -15.31 2.10
N ALA A 155 -3.34 -15.84 1.62
CA ALA A 155 -3.42 -16.53 0.33
C ALA A 155 -3.11 -15.59 -0.83
N ARG A 156 -3.57 -14.34 -0.77
CA ARG A 156 -3.25 -13.29 -1.76
C ARG A 156 -1.76 -12.99 -1.80
N ARG A 157 -1.12 -12.76 -0.65
CA ARG A 157 0.33 -12.52 -0.54
C ARG A 157 1.14 -13.69 -1.08
N ALA A 158 0.74 -14.93 -0.80
CA ALA A 158 1.41 -16.12 -1.34
C ALA A 158 1.37 -16.17 -2.88
N ARG A 159 0.23 -15.83 -3.51
CA ARG A 159 0.13 -15.73 -4.99
C ARG A 159 1.00 -14.62 -5.55
N VAL A 160 1.04 -13.47 -4.88
CA VAL A 160 1.87 -12.32 -5.27
C VAL A 160 3.36 -12.68 -5.17
N ASP A 161 3.79 -13.33 -4.08
CA ASP A 161 5.17 -13.77 -3.89
C ASP A 161 5.61 -14.76 -4.96
N ALA A 162 4.75 -15.72 -5.30
CA ALA A 162 5.02 -16.66 -6.38
C ALA A 162 5.17 -15.95 -7.74
N ALA A 163 4.32 -14.96 -8.02
CA ALA A 163 4.41 -14.18 -9.24
C ALA A 163 5.68 -13.33 -9.31
N ILE A 164 6.06 -12.68 -8.21
CA ILE A 164 7.29 -11.88 -8.11
C ILE A 164 8.50 -12.77 -8.34
N ARG A 165 8.58 -13.92 -7.65
CA ARG A 165 9.68 -14.89 -7.83
C ARG A 165 9.85 -15.29 -9.31
N ARG A 166 8.75 -15.67 -9.96
CA ARG A 166 8.75 -16.02 -11.39
C ARG A 166 9.26 -14.88 -12.29
N ILE A 167 8.80 -13.64 -12.06
CA ILE A 167 9.18 -12.48 -12.89
C ILE A 167 10.63 -12.05 -12.62
N GLU A 168 11.08 -12.14 -11.37
CA GLU A 168 12.46 -11.80 -10.97
C GLU A 168 13.48 -12.91 -11.27
N GLY A 169 13.04 -14.08 -11.75
CA GLY A 169 13.90 -15.23 -12.02
C GLY A 169 14.46 -15.90 -10.77
N ARG A 170 13.66 -15.98 -9.70
CA ARG A 170 14.00 -16.53 -8.36
C ARG A 170 13.12 -17.70 -7.96
#